data_AF-A7GGV5-F1
#
_entry.id   AF-A7GGV5-F1
#
_cell.length_a   1.000
_cell.length_b   1.000
_cell.length_c   1.000
_cell.angle_alpha   90.00
_cell.angle_beta   90.00
_cell.angle_gamma   90.00
#
_symmetry.space_group_name_H-M   'P 1'
#
loop_
_entity.id
_entity.type
_entity.pdbx_description
1 polymer ?
#
loop_
_entity_poly.entity_id
_entity_poly.type
_entity_poly.pdbx_seq_one_letter_code
_entity_poly.pdbx_strand_id
1 'polypeptide(L)' 'MLVITRKKGESLLIGDDIEITVVKLDDGSVKLAIDAPKKLTILRKELYNEVQEENKKATNFNPSILKNIKSK' A
#
# COMPACT_ATOMS: atom_id res chain seq x y z
N MET A 1 16.42 -0.47 -8.83
CA MET A 1 15.69 -1.60 -8.22
C MET A 1 16.72 -2.60 -7.72
N LEU A 2 16.62 -3.03 -6.45
CA LEU A 2 17.47 -4.07 -5.87
C LEU A 2 16.70 -5.39 -5.88
N VAL A 3 17.34 -6.48 -6.31
CA VAL A 3 16.71 -7.81 -6.41
C VAL A 3 17.44 -8.76 -5.48
N ILE A 4 16.72 -9.31 -4.49
CA ILE A 4 17.26 -10.25 -3.51
C ILE A 4 16.29 -11.41 -3.39
N THR A 5 16.82 -12.64 -3.47
CA THR A 5 16.05 -13.86 -3.24
C THR A 5 16.10 -14.24 -1.76
N ARG A 6 14.95 -14.56 -1.17
CA ARG A 6 14.80 -15.09 0.18
C ARG A 6 14.09 -16.44 0.13
N LYS A 7 14.56 -17.41 0.90
CA LYS A 7 13.85 -18.67 1.14
C LYS A 7 12.80 -18.48 2.24
N LYS A 8 11.90 -19.46 2.38
CA LYS A 8 10.97 -19.52 3.51
C LYS A 8 11.75 -19.49 4.83
N GLY A 9 11.38 -18.59 5.73
CA GLY A 9 12.02 -18.37 7.02
C GLY A 9 13.14 -17.34 7.01
N GLU A 10 13.59 -16.88 5.84
CA GLU A 10 14.57 -15.80 5.75
C GLU A 10 13.87 -14.43 5.76
N SER A 11 14.56 -13.44 6.32
CA SER A 11 14.15 -12.04 6.33
C SER A 11 15.13 -11.14 5.58
N LEU A 12 14.66 -9.93 5.29
CA LEU A 12 15.46 -8.82 4.81
C LEU A 12 15.11 -7.58 5.64
N LEU A 13 16.12 -6.74 5.90
CA LEU A 13 15.98 -5.51 6.66
C LEU A 13 16.09 -4.30 5.71
N ILE A 14 15.24 -3.29 5.90
CA ILE A 14 15.26 -2.02 5.18
C ILE A 14 15.50 -0.90 6.21
N GLY A 15 16.68 -0.28 6.15
CA GLY A 15 17.13 0.62 7.21
C GLY A 15 17.32 -0.15 8.51
N ASP A 16 16.99 0.47 9.64
CA ASP A 16 17.10 -0.13 10.97
C ASP A 16 15.74 -0.54 11.56
N ASP A 17 14.66 -0.13 10.91
CA ASP A 17 13.31 -0.14 11.47
C ASP A 17 12.35 -1.10 10.77
N ILE A 18 12.63 -1.54 9.54
CA ILE A 18 11.68 -2.33 8.73
C ILE A 18 12.26 -3.71 8.45
N GLU A 19 11.60 -4.77 8.94
CA GLU A 19 11.95 -6.15 8.64
C GLU A 19 10.85 -6.81 7.80
N ILE A 20 11.23 -7.51 6.72
CA ILE A 20 10.32 -8.27 5.87
C ILE A 20 10.73 -9.74 5.90
N THR A 21 9.83 -10.60 6.35
CA THR A 21 10.07 -12.04 6.56
C THR A 21 9.20 -12.88 5.63
N VAL A 22 9.80 -13.85 4.93
CA VAL A 22 9.06 -14.80 4.10
C VAL A 22 8.50 -15.92 4.97
N VAL A 23 7.22 -15.85 5.32
CA VAL A 23 6.57 -16.79 6.24
C VAL A 23 6.20 -18.10 5.54
N LYS A 24 5.62 -18.00 4.35
CA LYS A 24 5.13 -19.15 3.59
C LYS A 24 5.23 -18.89 2.10
N LEU A 25 5.58 -19.95 1.38
CA LEU A 25 5.51 -20.02 -0.07
C LEU A 25 4.41 -21.03 -0.38
N ASP A 26 3.39 -20.58 -1.09
CA ASP A 26 2.34 -21.39 -1.67
C ASP A 26 2.43 -21.25 -3.20
N ASP A 27 1.79 -22.15 -3.95
CA ASP A 27 1.81 -22.06 -5.40
C ASP A 27 1.13 -20.76 -5.87
N GLY A 28 1.90 -19.86 -6.47
CA GLY A 28 1.44 -18.54 -6.91
C GLY A 28 1.25 -17.47 -5.83
N SER A 29 1.45 -17.76 -4.54
CA SER A 29 1.33 -16.73 -3.49
C SER A 29 2.42 -16.82 -2.42
N VAL A 30 2.82 -15.65 -1.90
CA VAL A 30 3.84 -15.54 -0.87
C VAL A 30 3.23 -14.82 0.33
N LYS A 31 3.39 -15.42 1.51
CA LYS A 31 3.02 -14.79 2.77
C LYS A 31 4.23 -14.04 3.31
N LEU A 32 4.16 -12.71 3.29
CA LEU A 32 5.17 -11.83 3.87
C LEU A 32 4.66 -11.31 5.21
N ALA A 33 5.52 -11.35 6.23
CA ALA A 33 5.35 -10.57 7.45
C ALA A 33 6.20 -9.31 7.31
N ILE A 34 5.65 -8.16 7.66
CA ILE A 34 6.35 -6.87 7.63
C ILE A 34 6.26 -6.32 9.05
N ASP A 35 7.41 -6.22 9.71
CA ASP A 35 7.55 -5.46 10.95
C ASP A 35 8.08 -4.07 10.60
N ALA A 36 7.39 -3.04 11.07
CA ALA A 36 7.74 -1.65 10.80
C ALA A 36 7.10 -0.75 11.87
N PRO A 37 7.68 0.44 12.15
CA PRO A 37 7.10 1.42 13.04
C PRO A 37 5.67 1.79 12.64
N LYS A 38 4.78 1.95 13.63
CA LYS A 38 3.36 2.30 13.42
C LYS A 38 3.13 3.61 12.64
N LYS A 39 4.13 4.49 12.61
CA LYS A 39 4.12 5.73 11.81
C LYS A 39 4.16 5.47 10.30
N LEU A 40 4.61 4.29 9.87
CA LEU A 40 4.70 3.91 8.47
C LEU A 40 3.43 3.16 8.06
N THR A 41 2.76 3.67 7.03
CA THR A 41 1.58 3.00 6.47
C THR A 41 2.02 1.88 5.53
N ILE A 42 1.55 0.66 5.79
CA ILE A 42 1.75 -0.50 4.92
C ILE A 42 0.43 -0.77 4.20
N LEU A 43 0.43 -0.63 2.87
CA LEU A 43 -0.73 -0.90 2.02
C LEU A 43 -0.33 -1.84 0.89
N ARG A 44 -1.29 -2.64 0.42
CA ARG A 44 -1.11 -3.35 -0.84
C ARG A 44 -1.15 -2.36 -2.00
N LYS A 45 -0.34 -2.59 -3.03
CA LYS A 45 -0.12 -1.61 -4.11
C LYS A 45 -1.39 -1.32 -4.90
N GLU A 46 -2.22 -2.33 -5.10
CA GLU A 46 -3.52 -2.23 -5.76
C GLU A 46 -4.45 -1.24 -5.04
N LEU A 47 -4.51 -1.31 -3.70
CA LEU A 47 -5.32 -0.41 -2.89
C LEU A 47 -4.78 1.03 -2.93
N TYR A 48 -3.46 1.19 -2.87
CA TYR A 48 -2.84 2.51 -3.01
C TYR A 48 -3.17 3.16 -4.35
N ASN A 49 -3.11 2.39 -5.45
CA ASN A 49 -3.42 2.89 -6.78
C ASN A 49 -4.91 3.26 -6.90
N GLU A 50 -5.82 2.44 -6.37
CA GLU A 50 -7.27 2.73 -6.38
C GLU A 50 -7.58 4.05 -5.64
N VAL A 51 -7.05 4.22 -4.42
CA VAL A 51 -7.21 5.46 -3.65
C VAL A 51 -6.60 6.66 -4.38
N GLN A 52 -5.43 6.49 -5.01
CA GLN A 52 -4.80 7.57 -5.77
C GLN A 52 -5.64 7.98 -6.99
N GLU A 53 -6.23 7.03 -7.70
CA GLU A 53 -7.10 7.31 -8.85
C GLU A 53 -8.40 7.98 -8.42
N GLU A 54 -9.03 7.52 -7.34
CA GLU A 54 -10.21 8.18 -6.77
C GLU A 54 -9.91 9.62 -6.33
N ASN A 55 -8.75 9.86 -5.71
CA ASN A 55 -8.32 11.21 -5.35
C ASN A 55 -8.13 12.10 -6.58
N LYS A 56 -7.57 11.57 -7.68
CA LYS A 56 -7.47 12.32 -8.95
C LYS A 56 -8.86 12.62 -9.51
N LYS A 57 -9.78 11.66 -9.55
CA LYS A 57 -11.16 11.88 -10.01
C LYS A 57 -11.87 12.96 -9.20
N ALA A 58 -11.65 13.00 -7.88
CA ALA A 58 -12.23 14.02 -7.00
C ALA A 58 -11.77 15.44 -7.35
N THR A 59 -10.58 15.64 -7.93
CA THR A 59 -10.11 16.97 -8.36
C THR A 59 -10.82 17.51 -9.59
N ASN A 60 -11.40 16.66 -10.45
CA ASN A 60 -12.12 17.07 -11.66
C ASN A 60 -13.58 17.51 -11.39
N PHE A 61 -13.85 18.00 -10.19
CA PHE A 61 -15.18 18.39 -9.76
C PHE A 61 -15.60 19.73 -10.37
N ASN A 62 -16.80 19.79 -10.95
CA ASN A 62 -17.41 21.02 -11.43
C ASN A 62 -17.96 21.83 -10.24
N PRO A 63 -17.43 23.05 -9.94
CA PRO A 63 -17.86 23.86 -8.79
C PRO A 63 -19.36 24.17 -8.74
N SER A 64 -20.06 24.06 -9.88
CA SER A 64 -21.52 24.25 -9.94
C SER A 64 -22.31 23.23 -9.11
N ILE A 65 -21.79 22.01 -8.90
CA ILE A 65 -22.47 20.97 -8.11
C ILE A 65 -22.55 21.34 -6.62
N LEU A 66 -21.57 22.08 -6.08
CA LEU A 66 -21.60 22.56 -4.68
C LEU A 66 -22.76 23.54 -4.42
N LYS A 67 -23.21 24.26 -5.45
CA LYS A 67 -24.33 25.20 -5.33
C LYS A 67 -25.65 24.47 -5.08
N ASN A 68 -25.80 23.27 -5.62
CA ASN A 68 -27.01 22.46 -5.47
C ASN A 68 -27.12 21.80 -4.08
N ILE A 69 -25.99 21.62 -3.37
CA ILE A 69 -25.97 21.02 -2.04
C ILE A 69 -26.37 22.04 -0.95
N LYS A 70 -26.10 23.34 -1.16
CA LYS A 70 -26.46 24.39 -0.19
C LYS A 70 -27.94 24.79 -0.17
N SER A 71 -28.76 24.27 -1.09
CA SER A 71 -30.20 24.61 -1.20
C SER A 71 -31.15 23.54 -0.64
N LYS A 72 -30.68 22.68 0.27
CA LYS A 72 -31.52 21.84 1.15
C LYS A 72 -31.25 22.21 2.60
#